data_AF-A0A3D8PT63-F1
#
_entry.id   AF-A0A3D8PT63-F1
#
_cell.length_a   1.000
_cell.length_b   1.000
_cell.length_c   1.000
_cell.angle_alpha   90.00
_cell.angle_beta   90.00
_cell.angle_gamma   90.00
#
_symmetry.space_group_name_H-M   'P 1'
#
loop_
_entity.id
_entity.type
_entity.pdbx_description
1 polymer ?
#
loop_
_entity_poly.entity_id
_entity_poly.type
_entity_poly.pdbx_seq_one_letter_code
_entity_poly.pdbx_strand_id
1 'polypeptide(L)' 'MNIEPGMPSSMITSVLQEQGIIDDASEFNSYLEEHDYSLKVRMGTHQVTSAMSFYELAETITN' A
#
# COMPACT_ATOMS: atom_id res chain seq x y z
N MET A 1 8.22 -2.33 -5.14
CA MET A 1 8.12 -1.04 -4.42
C MET A 1 9.00 -1.08 -3.19
N ASN A 2 9.75 -0.01 -2.87
CA ASN A 2 10.53 0.06 -1.64
C ASN A 2 9.83 0.98 -0.63
N ILE A 3 9.62 0.49 0.60
CA ILE A 3 9.05 1.24 1.71
C ILE A 3 10.15 1.57 2.72
N GLU A 4 10.50 2.84 2.81
CA GLU A 4 11.39 3.44 3.80
C GLU A 4 10.70 3.71 5.15
N PRO A 5 11.49 3.72 6.25
CA PRO A 5 11.00 4.08 7.58
C PRO A 5 10.30 5.43 7.62
N GLY A 6 9.14 5.48 8.28
CA GLY A 6 8.41 6.73 8.52
C GLY A 6 7.58 7.23 7.35
N MET A 7 7.50 6.49 6.24
CA MET A 7 6.53 6.82 5.18
C MET A 7 5.09 6.58 5.66
N PRO A 8 4.19 7.57 5.49
CA PRO A 8 2.79 7.39 5.78
C PRO A 8 2.10 6.52 4.72
N SER A 9 1.01 5.85 5.09
CA SER A 9 0.19 5.04 4.17
C SER A 9 -0.25 5.83 2.93
N SER A 10 -0.60 7.11 3.09
CA SER A 10 -1.00 8.00 2.00
C SER A 10 0.09 8.22 0.95
N MET A 11 1.36 8.25 1.35
CA MET A 11 2.49 8.31 0.41
C MET A 11 2.67 6.98 -0.31
N ILE A 12 2.52 5.87 0.41
CA ILE A 12 2.60 4.52 -0.17
C ILE A 12 1.51 4.33 -1.23
N THR A 13 0.26 4.67 -0.93
CA THR A 13 -0.84 4.53 -1.90
C THR A 13 -0.67 5.47 -3.08
N SER A 14 -0.14 6.69 -2.86
CA SER A 14 0.17 7.61 -3.95
C SER A 14 1.21 7.04 -4.92
N VAL A 15 2.29 6.44 -4.41
CA VAL A 15 3.31 5.78 -5.25
C VAL A 15 2.73 4.59 -6.02
N LEU A 16 1.85 3.80 -5.40
CA LEU A 16 1.17 2.70 -6.10
C LEU A 16 0.29 3.21 -7.24
N GLN A 17 -0.41 4.33 -7.05
CA GLN A 17 -1.23 4.94 -8.10
C GLN A 17 -0.36 5.52 -9.22
N GLU A 18 0.72 6.22 -8.89
CA GLU A 18 1.67 6.76 -9.87
C GLU A 18 2.31 5.66 -10.73
N GLN A 19 2.51 4.47 -10.16
CA GLN A 19 3.00 3.29 -10.88
C GLN A 19 1.91 2.52 -11.63
N GLY A 20 0.65 2.96 -11.57
CA GLY A 20 -0.49 2.29 -12.21
C GLY A 20 -0.82 0.92 -11.61
N ILE A 21 -0.45 0.70 -10.34
CA ILE A 21 -0.77 -0.53 -9.60
C ILE A 21 -2.20 -0.48 -9.04
N ILE A 22 -2.64 0.71 -8.64
CA ILE A 22 -4.02 0.98 -8.20
C ILE A 22 -4.56 2.20 -8.96
N ASP A 23 -5.88 2.27 -9.08
CA ASP A 23 -6.54 3.38 -9.79
C ASP A 23 -6.77 4.60 -8.89
N ASP A 24 -7.08 4.39 -7.60
CA ASP A 24 -7.37 5.44 -6.63
C ASP A 24 -6.62 5.22 -5.30
N ALA A 25 -5.65 6.10 -5.03
CA ALA A 25 -4.84 6.12 -3.83
C ALA A 25 -5.64 6.45 -2.57
N SER A 26 -6.71 7.24 -2.70
CA SER A 26 -7.58 7.61 -1.58
C SER A 26 -8.42 6.41 -1.17
N GLU A 27 -8.97 5.68 -2.15
CA GLU A 27 -9.75 4.46 -1.91
C GLU A 27 -8.90 3.40 -1.19
N PHE A 28 -7.68 3.15 -1.69
CA PHE A 28 -6.80 2.19 -1.04
C PHE A 28 -6.29 2.67 0.32
N ASN A 29 -6.05 3.98 0.51
CA ASN A 29 -5.66 4.49 1.83
C ASN A 29 -6.78 4.31 2.87
N SER A 30 -8.03 4.60 2.49
CA SER A 30 -9.20 4.33 3.35
C SER A 30 -9.30 2.84 3.70
N TYR A 31 -9.09 1.95 2.73
CA TYR A 31 -9.04 0.51 2.98
C TYR A 31 -7.98 0.14 4.04
N LEU A 32 -6.78 0.72 3.95
CA LEU A 32 -5.72 0.47 4.93
C LEU A 32 -6.08 0.98 6.33
N GLU A 33 -6.79 2.10 6.44
CA GLU A 33 -7.23 2.67 7.71
C GLU A 33 -8.39 1.87 8.34
N GLU A 34 -9.41 1.53 7.56
CA GLU A 34 -10.59 0.78 8.01
C GLU A 34 -10.25 -0.63 8.51
N HIS A 35 -9.18 -1.22 7.98
CA HIS A 35 -8.71 -2.56 8.33
C HIS A 35 -7.47 -2.59 9.25
N ASP A 36 -7.10 -1.46 9.87
CA ASP A 36 -5.94 -1.31 10.75
C ASP A 36 -4.60 -1.75 10.13
N TYR A 37 -4.48 -1.70 8.80
CA TYR A 37 -3.24 -2.02 8.08
C TYR A 37 -2.29 -0.82 8.01
N SER A 38 -2.81 0.41 8.06
CA SER A 38 -2.02 1.65 7.96
C SER A 38 -0.87 1.72 8.97
N LEU A 39 -1.06 1.13 10.16
CA LEU A 39 -0.06 1.06 11.24
C LEU A 39 0.85 -0.18 11.17
N LYS A 40 0.57 -1.13 10.27
CA LYS A 40 1.26 -2.42 10.18
C LYS A 40 2.23 -2.51 9.00
N VAL A 41 2.32 -1.46 8.18
CA VAL A 41 3.17 -1.46 7.00
C VAL A 41 4.63 -1.70 7.37
N ARG A 42 5.25 -2.67 6.70
CA ARG A 42 6.63 -3.07 6.92
C ARG A 42 7.56 -2.35 5.95
N MET A 43 8.66 -1.85 6.52
CA MET A 43 9.77 -1.30 5.75
C MET A 43 10.44 -2.41 4.93
N GLY A 44 10.88 -2.09 3.72
CA GLY A 44 11.57 -3.02 2.83
C GLY A 44 11.02 -3.01 1.41
N THR A 45 11.54 -3.94 0.60
CA THR A 45 11.12 -4.08 -0.81
C THR A 45 10.03 -5.13 -0.94
N HIS A 46 8.90 -4.69 -1.49
CA HIS A 46 7.70 -5.49 -1.72
C HIS A 46 7.43 -5.68 -3.20
N GLN A 47 7.02 -6.88 -3.60
CA GLN A 47 6.60 -7.18 -4.97
C GLN A 47 5.09 -7.01 -5.09
N VAL A 48 4.68 -5.96 -5.77
CA VAL A 48 3.29 -5.56 -5.96
C VAL A 48 2.99 -5.45 -7.45
N THR A 49 1.76 -5.76 -7.85
CA THR A 49 1.33 -5.73 -9.26
C THR A 49 -0.12 -5.27 -9.36
N SER A 50 -0.53 -4.71 -10.50
CA SER A 50 -1.91 -4.27 -10.75
C SER A 50 -2.95 -5.39 -10.83
N ALA A 51 -2.52 -6.66 -10.79
CA ALA A 51 -3.42 -7.80 -10.73
C ALA A 51 -3.87 -8.12 -9.29
N MET A 52 -3.21 -7.54 -8.28
CA MET A 52 -3.52 -7.78 -6.87
C MET A 52 -4.74 -6.95 -6.44
N SER A 53 -5.61 -7.57 -5.65
CA SER A 53 -6.67 -6.89 -4.91
C SER A 53 -6.11 -6.00 -3.79
N PHE A 54 -6.93 -5.10 -3.25
CA PHE A 54 -6.55 -4.29 -2.08
C PHE A 54 -6.15 -5.15 -0.88
N TYR A 55 -6.84 -6.27 -0.67
CA TYR A 55 -6.46 -7.23 0.37
C TYR A 55 -5.06 -7.79 0.13
N GLU A 56 -4.77 -8.28 -1.08
CA GLU A 56 -3.46 -8.84 -1.41
C GLU A 56 -2.34 -7.78 -1.33
N LEU A 57 -2.61 -6.55 -1.76
CA LEU A 57 -1.67 -5.44 -1.62
C LEU A 57 -1.40 -5.11 -0.15
N ALA A 58 -2.45 -5.03 0.67
CA ALA A 58 -2.33 -4.76 2.11
C ALA A 58 -1.54 -5.87 2.81
N GLU A 59 -1.86 -7.14 2.57
CA GLU A 59 -1.12 -8.28 3.13
C GLU A 59 0.35 -8.27 2.66
N THR A 60 0.61 -7.94 1.39
CA THR A 60 1.96 -7.90 0.84
C THR A 60 2.82 -6.84 1.52
N ILE A 61 2.27 -5.65 1.80
CA ILE A 61 3.06 -4.56 2.43
C ILE A 61 3.07 -4.62 3.96
N THR A 62 2.30 -5.51 4.60
CA THR A 62 2.19 -5.63 6.07
C THR A 62 2.72 -6.95 6.65
N ASN A 63 2.96 -7.97 5.83
CA ASN A 63 3.67 -9.22 6.20
C ASN A 63 5.13 -9.23 5.73
#